data_AF-A0A1H4RZZ1-F1
#
_entry.id   AF-A0A1H4RZZ1-F1
#
_cell.length_a   1.000
_cell.length_b   1.000
_cell.length_c   1.000
_cell.angle_alpha   90.00
_cell.angle_beta   90.00
_cell.angle_gamma   90.00
#
_symmetry.space_group_name_H-M   'P 1'
#
loop_
_entity.id
_entity.type
_entity.pdbx_description
1 polymer ?
#
loop_
_entity_poly.entity_id
_entity_poly.type
_entity_poly.pdbx_seq_one_letter_code
_entity_poly.pdbx_strand_id
1 'polypeptide(L)'
;MLKALLLVSALLMGYSDLITTNEILQRGMGELNPFMWLTQEWLGEWWLVAKLGLTYLVIWLLWHGNSERQMAYVVALIALPVYNNLFILAGAN
;
A
#
# COMPACT_ATOMS: atom_id res chain seq x y z
N MET A 1 7.63 18.89 -11.98
CA MET A 1 6.25 18.86 -11.43
C MET A 1 5.68 17.45 -11.34
N LEU A 2 5.71 16.65 -12.42
CA LEU A 2 5.16 15.29 -12.43
C LEU A 2 5.76 14.38 -11.35
N LYS A 3 7.10 14.41 -11.18
CA LYS A 3 7.80 13.67 -10.12
C LYS A 3 7.26 13.95 -8.71
N ALA A 4 6.99 15.23 -8.40
CA ALA A 4 6.45 15.63 -7.10
C ALA A 4 5.00 15.13 -6.92
N LEU A 5 4.18 15.19 -7.98
CA LEU A 5 2.82 14.64 -7.96
C LEU A 5 2.84 13.13 -7.70
N LEU A 6 3.72 12.38 -8.38
CA LEU A 6 3.86 10.93 -8.18
C LEU A 6 4.29 10.57 -6.76
N LEU A 7 5.19 11.36 -6.17
CA LEU A 7 5.61 11.19 -4.77
C LEU A 7 4.45 11.44 -3.79
N VAL A 8 3.69 12.53 -4.00
CA VAL A 8 2.52 12.84 -3.17
C VAL A 8 1.44 11.77 -3.33
N SER A 9 1.18 11.28 -4.55
CA SER A 9 0.26 10.18 -4.78
C SER A 9 0.70 8.90 -4.08
N ALA A 10 2.00 8.56 -4.12
CA ALA A 10 2.52 7.38 -3.42
C ALA A 10 2.36 7.48 -1.90
N LEU A 11 2.59 8.67 -1.33
CA LEU A 11 2.37 8.95 0.09
C LEU A 11 0.90 8.77 0.48
N LEU A 12 -0.02 9.35 -0.30
CA LEU A 12 -1.46 9.25 -0.06
C LEU A 12 -1.94 7.79 -0.18
N MET A 13 -1.43 7.05 -1.16
CA MET A 13 -1.74 5.63 -1.34
C MET A 13 -1.23 4.79 -0.17
N GLY A 14 0.02 4.96 0.24
CA GLY A 14 0.58 4.24 1.40
C GLY A 14 -0.18 4.56 2.70
N TYR A 15 -0.56 5.83 2.91
CA TYR A 15 -1.40 6.22 4.03
C TYR A 15 -2.78 5.56 4.00
N SER A 16 -3.43 5.55 2.83
CA SER A 16 -4.74 4.91 2.64
C SER A 16 -4.65 3.40 2.84
N ASP A 17 -3.57 2.76 2.37
CA ASP A 17 -3.33 1.33 2.58
C ASP A 17 -3.24 1.02 4.09
N LEU A 18 -2.47 1.80 4.84
CA LEU A 18 -2.33 1.60 6.30
C LEU A 18 -3.65 1.72 7.05
N ILE A 19 -4.46 2.75 6.74
CA ILE A 19 -5.78 2.92 7.38
C ILE A 19 -6.69 1.75 7.06
N THR A 20 -6.85 1.44 5.77
CA THR A 20 -7.78 0.40 5.34
C THR A 20 -7.36 -0.98 5.86
N THR A 21 -6.06 -1.26 5.92
CA THR A 21 -5.53 -2.47 6.56
C THR A 21 -5.85 -2.52 8.04
N ASN A 22 -5.66 -1.42 8.76
CA ASN A 22 -5.97 -1.36 10.19
C ASN A 22 -7.46 -1.58 10.45
N GLU A 23 -8.35 -1.03 9.62
CA GLU A 23 -9.79 -1.30 9.71
C GLU A 23 -10.14 -2.77 9.42
N ILE A 24 -9.54 -3.38 8.39
CA ILE A 24 -9.72 -4.80 8.06
C ILE A 24 -9.28 -5.68 9.22
N LEU A 25 -8.11 -5.42 9.80
CA LEU A 25 -7.57 -6.12 10.96
C LEU A 25 -8.47 -5.99 12.19
N GLN A 26 -8.97 -4.78 12.48
CA GLN A 26 -9.90 -4.55 13.60
C GLN A 26 -11.23 -5.28 13.43
N ARG A 27 -11.68 -5.50 12.19
CA ARG A 27 -12.87 -6.29 11.87
C ARG A 27 -12.62 -7.81 11.88
N GLY A 28 -11.39 -8.25 12.16
CA GLY A 28 -11.00 -9.67 12.15
C GLY A 28 -10.94 -10.28 10.75
N MET A 29 -10.89 -9.44 9.71
CA MET A 29 -10.83 -9.86 8.31
C MET A 29 -9.37 -9.99 7.84
N GLY A 30 -9.15 -10.77 6.79
CA GLY A 30 -7.85 -10.92 6.13
C GLY A 30 -7.80 -10.21 4.78
N GLU A 31 -6.61 -9.93 4.28
CA GLU A 31 -6.44 -9.39 2.92
C GLU A 31 -6.82 -10.39 1.82
N LEU A 32 -7.32 -9.88 0.68
CA LEU A 32 -7.79 -10.69 -0.46
C LEU A 32 -6.67 -11.38 -1.23
N ASN A 33 -5.46 -10.82 -1.22
CA ASN A 33 -4.35 -11.36 -1.99
C ASN A 33 -3.68 -12.50 -1.20
N PRO A 34 -3.59 -13.73 -1.73
CA PRO A 34 -3.02 -14.88 -1.00
C PRO A 34 -1.62 -14.63 -0.44
N PHE A 35 -0.78 -13.88 -1.16
CA PHE A 35 0.55 -13.52 -0.70
C PHE A 35 0.53 -12.52 0.46
N MET A 36 -0.39 -11.54 0.40
CA MET A 36 -0.55 -10.53 1.46
C MET A 36 -1.17 -11.15 2.70
N TRP A 37 -2.11 -12.08 2.54
CA TRP A 37 -2.67 -12.86 3.64
C TRP A 37 -1.61 -13.70 4.35
N LEU A 38 -0.78 -14.44 3.60
CA LEU A 38 0.33 -15.22 4.16
C LEU A 38 1.35 -14.35 4.91
N THR A 39 1.70 -13.19 4.35
CA THR A 39 2.64 -12.26 4.99
C THR A 39 2.03 -11.55 6.19
N GLN A 40 0.74 -11.23 6.15
CA GLN A 40 -0.02 -10.73 7.30
C GLN A 40 -0.07 -11.77 8.43
N GLU A 41 -0.30 -13.05 8.13
CA GLU A 41 -0.31 -14.12 9.13
C GLU A 41 1.08 -14.33 9.74
N TRP A 42 2.14 -14.27 8.92
CA TRP A 42 3.52 -14.36 9.40
C TRP A 42 3.98 -13.17 10.23
N LEU A 43 3.62 -11.96 9.84
CA LEU A 43 4.08 -10.73 10.50
C LEU A 43 3.17 -10.31 11.66
N GLY A 44 1.90 -10.74 11.68
CA GLY A 44 0.93 -10.39 12.70
C GLY A 44 0.82 -8.88 12.87
N GLU A 45 1.02 -8.39 14.10
CA GLU A 45 1.00 -6.95 14.42
C GLU A 45 2.09 -6.14 13.71
N TRP A 46 3.19 -6.78 13.29
CA TRP A 46 4.25 -6.13 12.53
C TRP A 46 3.88 -5.85 11.07
N TRP A 47 2.73 -6.36 10.60
CA TRP A 47 2.27 -6.15 9.22
C TRP A 47 2.14 -4.66 8.86
N LEU A 48 1.58 -3.85 9.77
CA LEU A 48 1.48 -2.39 9.58
C LEU A 48 2.86 -1.73 9.49
N VAL A 49 3.82 -2.18 10.30
CA VAL A 49 5.19 -1.66 10.28
C VAL A 49 5.88 -2.03 8.96
N ALA A 50 5.69 -3.25 8.46
CA ALA A 50 6.21 -3.69 7.17
C ALA A 50 5.62 -2.85 6.01
N LYS A 51 4.31 -2.57 6.02
CA LYS A 51 3.66 -1.68 5.04
C LYS A 51 4.21 -0.25 5.07
N LEU A 52 4.44 0.28 6.27
CA LEU A 52 5.07 1.59 6.43
C LEU A 52 6.49 1.60 5.86
N GLY A 53 7.28 0.56 6.14
CA GLY A 53 8.62 0.37 5.56
C GLY A 53 8.60 0.32 4.03
N LEU A 54 7.65 -0.39 3.44
CA LEU A 54 7.45 -0.46 2.00
C LEU A 54 7.13 0.92 1.41
N THR A 55 6.30 1.71 2.10
CA THR A 55 5.96 3.08 1.69
C THR A 55 7.22 3.96 1.62
N TYR A 56 8.06 3.93 2.65
CA TYR A 56 9.34 4.66 2.65
C TYR A 56 10.30 4.16 1.58
N LEU A 57 10.39 2.86 1.35
CA LEU A 57 11.21 2.28 0.29
C LEU A 57 10.75 2.77 -1.08
N VAL A 58 9.44 2.80 -1.33
CA VAL A 58 8.87 3.29 -2.60
C VAL A 58 9.14 4.77 -2.77
N ILE A 59 8.97 5.59 -1.73
CA ILE A 59 9.32 7.01 -1.77
C ILE A 59 10.80 7.20 -2.10
N TRP A 60 11.68 6.41 -1.49
CA TRP A 60 13.12 6.46 -1.75
C TRP A 60 13.46 6.07 -3.20
N LEU A 61 12.86 4.99 -3.72
CA LEU A 61 13.01 4.57 -5.12
C LEU A 61 12.49 5.62 -6.09
N LEU A 62 11.33 6.22 -5.80
CA LEU A 62 10.76 7.32 -6.58
C LEU A 62 11.66 8.56 -6.53
N TRP A 63 12.24 8.86 -5.38
CA TRP A 63 13.16 9.98 -5.20
C TRP A 63 14.44 9.81 -6.03
N HIS A 64 15.03 8.61 -6.06
CA HIS A 64 16.25 8.31 -6.84
C HIS A 64 15.99 7.96 -8.32
N GLY A 65 14.74 7.67 -8.69
CA GLY A 65 14.37 7.36 -10.07
C GLY A 65 14.55 8.55 -11.01
N ASN A 66 15.16 8.32 -12.17
CA ASN A 66 15.34 9.32 -13.22
C ASN A 66 14.29 9.21 -14.35
N SER A 67 13.45 8.16 -14.34
CA SER A 67 12.43 7.92 -15.37
C SER A 67 11.02 8.07 -14.81
N GLU A 68 10.32 9.13 -15.21
CA GLU A 68 8.93 9.39 -14.79
C GLU A 68 7.97 8.26 -15.14
N ARG A 69 8.23 7.54 -16.24
CA ARG A 69 7.42 6.39 -16.67
C ARG A 69 7.55 5.21 -15.71
N GLN A 70 8.77 4.89 -15.30
CA GLN A 70 9.02 3.83 -14.31
C GLN A 70 8.39 4.19 -12.96
N MET A 71 8.49 5.46 -12.57
CA MET A 71 7.85 5.96 -11.36
C MET A 71 6.32 5.78 -11.40
N ALA A 72 5.68 6.07 -12.54
CA ALA A 72 4.24 5.85 -12.69
C ALA A 72 3.84 4.36 -12.57
N TYR A 73 4.64 3.43 -13.11
CA TYR A 73 4.40 2.00 -12.92
C TYR A 73 4.51 1.58 -11.46
N VAL A 74 5.49 2.11 -10.73
CA VAL A 74 5.63 1.85 -9.29
C VAL A 74 4.41 2.36 -8.52
N VAL A 75 3.95 3.58 -8.80
CA VAL A 75 2.72 4.14 -8.19
C VAL A 75 1.49 3.29 -8.52
N ALA A 76 1.36 2.81 -9.76
CA ALA A 76 0.26 1.93 -10.14
C ALA A 76 0.31 0.57 -9.40
N LEU A 77 1.51 0.01 -9.20
CA LEU A 77 1.67 -1.25 -8.47
C LEU A 77 1.28 -1.13 -6.99
N ILE A 78 1.64 -0.04 -6.31
CA ILE A 78 1.25 0.19 -4.91
C ILE A 78 -0.23 0.55 -4.74
N ALA A 79 -0.92 0.94 -5.82
CA ALA A 79 -2.36 1.21 -5.77
C ALA A 79 -3.20 -0.08 -5.65
N LEU A 80 -2.65 -1.22 -6.07
CA LEU A 80 -3.33 -2.53 -6.02
C LEU A 80 -3.78 -2.94 -4.60
N PRO A 81 -2.91 -2.92 -3.57
CA PRO A 81 -3.35 -3.23 -2.20
C PRO A 81 -4.42 -2.27 -1.69
N VAL A 82 -4.30 -0.97 -1.97
CA VAL A 82 -5.32 0.03 -1.59
C VAL A 82 -6.67 -0.31 -2.21
N TYR A 83 -6.69 -0.61 -3.52
CA TYR A 83 -7.92 -0.99 -4.21
C TYR A 83 -8.54 -2.26 -3.63
N ASN A 84 -7.73 -3.29 -3.36
CA ASN A 84 -8.21 -4.54 -2.77
C ASN A 84 -8.79 -4.31 -1.38
N ASN A 85 -8.12 -3.52 -0.54
CA ASN A 85 -8.59 -3.23 0.82
C ASN A 85 -9.90 -2.43 0.83
N LEU A 86 -10.02 -1.44 -0.06
CA LEU A 86 -11.28 -0.71 -0.25
C LEU A 86 -12.41 -1.63 -0.72
N PHE A 87 -12.13 -2.58 -1.61
CA PHE A 87 -13.12 -3.55 -2.08
C PHE A 87 -13.61 -4.46 -0.94
N ILE A 88 -12.72 -4.93 -0.07
CA ILE A 88 -13.08 -5.71 1.13
C ILE A 88 -14.00 -4.90 2.03
N LEU A 89 -13.60 -3.66 2.35
CA LEU A 89 -14.39 -2.79 3.23
C LEU A 89 -15.75 -2.44 2.63
N ALA A 90 -15.83 -2.24 1.31
CA ALA A 90 -17.08 -2.00 0.62
C ALA A 90 -18.00 -3.23 0.61
N GLY A 91 -17.45 -4.45 0.53
CA GLY A 91 -18.22 -5.69 0.60
C GLY A 91 -18.60 -6.13 2.02
N ALA A 92 -18.01 -5.51 3.05
CA ALA A 92 -18.25 -5.80 4.46
C ALA A 92 -19.21 -4.80 5.14
N ASN A 93 -19.71 -3.80 4.42
CA ASN A 93 -20.77 -2.87 4.84
C ASN A 93 -22.12 -3.30 4.26
#